data_AF-A0A6A3MC12-F1
#
_entry.id   AF-A0A6A3MC12-F1
#
_cell.length_a   1.000
_cell.length_b   1.000
_cell.length_c   1.000
_cell.angle_alpha   90.00
_cell.angle_beta   90.00
_cell.angle_gamma   90.00
#
_symmetry.space_group_name_H-M   'P 1'
#
loop_
_entity.id
_entity.type
_entity.pdbx_description
1 polymer ?
#
loop_
_entity_poly.entity_id
_entity_poly.type
_entity_poly.pdbx_seq_one_letter_code
_entity_poly.pdbx_strand_id
1 'polypeptide(L)'
;MCIVEALRVVKAVKSGKDSRHCLPWRVRDRVAMKYHTTRGTLPGRPSICEDSQWELVERMCMLGPAKRIKVSTVVDELAKLTTGSCATTSCQSTELADRLRLNTMEWESVPEVIAAARRSLAESKDYVAQADAVIPLFGSLWEQLEQVQNRIDTHHSDACRTAFGSLVADADTSTKKLQDRKRSLISLAETTMRCHALHRALTKFCEAQFIE
;
A
#
# COMPACT_ATOMS: atom_id res chain seq x y z
N MET A 1 -10.01 15.39 -3.17
CA MET A 1 -8.65 15.99 -3.24
C MET A 1 -7.92 15.34 -4.38
N CYS A 2 -7.36 16.09 -5.33
CA CYS A 2 -6.53 15.48 -6.39
C CYS A 2 -5.06 15.36 -5.95
N ILE A 3 -4.27 14.55 -6.65
CA ILE A 3 -2.86 14.31 -6.28
C ILE A 3 -2.02 15.60 -6.27
N VAL A 4 -2.25 16.50 -7.23
CA VAL A 4 -1.50 17.78 -7.32
C VAL A 4 -1.85 18.72 -6.16
N GLU A 5 -3.10 18.73 -5.72
CA GLU A 5 -3.54 19.47 -4.52
C GLU A 5 -2.89 18.88 -3.27
N ALA A 6 -2.86 17.55 -3.13
CA ALA A 6 -2.18 16.86 -2.03
C ALA A 6 -0.70 17.26 -1.93
N LEU A 7 0.03 17.19 -3.06
CA LEU A 7 1.44 17.59 -3.13
C LEU A 7 1.65 19.06 -2.75
N ARG A 8 0.70 19.93 -3.10
CA ARG A 8 0.78 21.35 -2.74
C ARG A 8 0.50 21.60 -1.27
N VAL A 9 -0.43 20.88 -0.67
CA VAL A 9 -0.66 20.89 0.78
C VAL A 9 0.61 20.46 1.50
N VAL A 10 1.23 19.34 1.08
CA VAL A 10 2.50 18.85 1.65
C VAL A 10 3.59 19.91 1.53
N LYS A 11 3.72 20.55 0.36
CA LYS A 11 4.67 21.64 0.16
C LYS A 11 4.41 22.81 1.11
N ALA A 12 3.16 23.26 1.23
CA ALA A 12 2.79 24.38 2.09
C ALA A 12 3.12 24.10 3.56
N VAL A 13 2.75 22.92 4.04
CA VAL A 13 3.03 22.47 5.41
C VAL A 13 4.54 22.41 5.68
N LYS A 14 5.33 21.81 4.78
CA LYS A 14 6.80 21.75 4.92
C LYS A 14 7.46 23.14 4.95
N SER A 15 6.86 24.13 4.30
CA SER A 15 7.34 25.52 4.28
C SER A 15 6.74 26.40 5.38
N GLY A 16 5.96 25.84 6.33
CA GLY A 16 5.29 26.61 7.38
C GLY A 16 4.20 27.58 6.89
N LYS A 17 3.67 27.37 5.68
CA LYS A 17 2.64 28.22 5.06
C LYS A 17 1.24 27.65 5.27
N ASP A 18 0.23 28.51 5.21
CA ASP A 18 -1.17 28.10 5.27
C ASP A 18 -1.52 27.14 4.11
N SER A 19 -2.08 25.99 4.46
CA SER A 19 -2.49 24.94 3.53
C SER A 19 -3.95 25.06 3.07
N ARG A 20 -4.76 25.91 3.73
CA ARG A 20 -6.21 26.05 3.50
C ARG A 20 -6.61 26.49 2.08
N HIS A 21 -5.64 26.91 1.26
CA HIS A 21 -5.87 27.45 -0.08
C HIS A 21 -5.06 26.75 -1.19
N CYS A 22 -4.62 25.52 -0.98
CA CYS A 22 -3.82 24.77 -1.95
C CYS A 22 -4.64 24.23 -3.13
N LEU A 23 -5.08 25.10 -4.05
CA LEU A 23 -5.79 24.66 -5.25
C LEU A 23 -4.85 23.99 -6.27
N PRO A 24 -5.31 22.94 -6.98
CA PRO A 24 -4.52 22.31 -8.04
C PRO A 24 -4.04 23.33 -9.07
N TRP A 25 -4.96 24.18 -9.56
CA TRP A 25 -4.71 25.16 -10.62
C TRP A 25 -4.30 26.55 -10.13
N ARG A 26 -4.20 26.80 -8.81
CA ARG A 26 -4.06 28.15 -8.20
C ARG A 26 -5.14 29.17 -8.59
N VAL A 27 -6.16 28.74 -9.32
CA VAL A 27 -7.23 29.59 -9.84
C VAL A 27 -8.55 29.06 -9.28
N ARG A 28 -9.42 29.97 -8.81
CA ARG A 28 -10.79 29.62 -8.36
C ARG A 28 -11.79 29.56 -9.51
N ASP A 29 -11.49 30.22 -10.63
CA ASP A 29 -12.36 30.23 -11.81
C ASP A 29 -12.51 28.83 -12.42
N ARG A 30 -13.74 28.33 -12.37
CA ARG A 30 -14.14 27.03 -12.88
C ARG A 30 -14.10 26.98 -14.41
N VAL A 31 -14.32 28.10 -15.10
CA VAL A 31 -14.29 28.18 -16.56
C VAL A 31 -12.86 27.97 -17.06
N ALA A 32 -11.89 28.71 -16.50
CA ALA A 32 -10.47 28.50 -16.77
C ALA A 32 -10.03 27.06 -16.49
N MET A 33 -10.43 26.48 -15.35
CA MET A 33 -10.09 25.08 -15.03
C MET A 33 -10.65 24.08 -16.04
N LYS A 34 -11.92 24.25 -16.46
CA LYS A 34 -12.56 23.40 -17.48
C LYS A 34 -11.84 23.53 -18.82
N TYR A 35 -11.49 24.75 -19.21
CA TYR A 35 -10.75 25.02 -20.44
C TYR A 35 -9.41 24.27 -20.48
N HIS A 36 -8.61 24.35 -19.41
CA HIS A 36 -7.32 23.63 -19.37
C HIS A 36 -7.49 22.11 -19.31
N THR A 37 -8.43 21.62 -18.50
CA THR A 37 -8.61 20.18 -18.29
C THR A 37 -9.12 19.48 -19.54
N THR A 38 -10.05 20.10 -20.28
CA THR A 38 -10.57 19.56 -21.55
C THR A 38 -9.53 19.51 -22.66
N ARG A 39 -8.46 20.31 -22.56
CA ARG A 39 -7.32 20.30 -23.48
C ARG A 39 -6.17 19.40 -23.01
N GLY A 40 -6.35 18.63 -21.94
CA GLY A 40 -5.33 17.74 -21.40
C GLY A 40 -4.14 18.45 -20.76
N THR A 41 -4.26 19.75 -20.47
CA THR A 41 -3.23 20.48 -19.73
C THR A 41 -3.30 20.04 -18.26
N LEU A 42 -2.14 19.91 -17.62
CA LEU A 42 -2.04 19.64 -16.19
C LEU A 42 -1.74 20.92 -15.41
N PRO A 43 -2.15 21.00 -14.13
CA PRO A 43 -1.74 22.11 -13.30
C PRO A 43 -0.22 22.12 -13.13
N GLY A 44 0.37 23.30 -12.97
CA GLY A 44 1.82 23.44 -12.88
C GLY A 44 2.44 22.53 -11.80
N ARG A 45 3.50 21.83 -12.18
CA ARG A 45 4.25 20.90 -11.33
C ARG A 45 4.70 21.56 -10.03
N PRO A 46 4.40 20.96 -8.85
CA PRO A 46 4.97 21.42 -7.59
C PRO A 46 6.49 21.20 -7.58
N SER A 47 7.27 22.20 -7.14
CA SER A 47 8.74 22.11 -7.10
C SER A 47 9.31 21.03 -6.17
N ILE A 48 8.48 20.44 -5.30
CA ILE A 48 8.88 19.34 -4.42
C ILE A 48 8.83 17.98 -5.12
N CYS A 49 8.25 17.93 -6.31
CA CYS A 49 8.00 16.70 -7.04
C CYS A 49 9.16 16.44 -7.98
N GLU A 50 9.80 15.28 -7.86
CA GLU A 50 10.87 14.80 -8.74
C GLU A 50 10.35 14.38 -10.12
N ASP A 51 11.26 14.20 -11.09
CA ASP A 51 10.87 13.91 -12.47
C ASP A 51 10.11 12.60 -12.58
N SER A 52 10.61 11.56 -11.91
CA SER A 52 9.97 10.24 -11.84
C SER A 52 8.58 10.27 -11.19
N GLN A 53 8.42 11.08 -10.14
CA GLN A 53 7.13 11.26 -9.45
C GLN A 53 6.14 12.02 -10.34
N TRP A 54 6.60 13.02 -11.09
CA TRP A 54 5.75 13.80 -11.97
C TRP A 54 5.35 13.04 -13.24
N GLU A 55 6.26 12.25 -13.81
CA GLU A 55 5.98 11.37 -14.93
C GLU A 55 4.83 10.40 -14.61
N LEU A 56 4.76 9.89 -13.37
CA LEU A 56 3.64 9.08 -12.92
C LEU A 56 2.31 9.87 -12.96
N VAL A 57 2.32 11.13 -12.49
CA VAL A 57 1.13 12.01 -12.54
C VAL A 57 0.69 12.24 -14.00
N GLU A 58 1.64 12.45 -14.92
CA GLU A 58 1.36 12.63 -16.34
C GLU A 58 0.69 11.39 -16.94
N ARG A 59 1.22 10.20 -16.68
CA ARG A 59 0.64 8.93 -17.12
C ARG A 59 -0.76 8.67 -16.53
N MET A 60 -1.00 9.07 -15.27
CA MET A 60 -2.31 8.98 -14.63
C MET A 60 -3.34 9.93 -15.24
N CYS A 61 -2.90 11.13 -15.64
CA CYS A 61 -3.78 12.22 -16.07
C CYS A 61 -3.84 12.40 -17.59
N MET A 62 -3.47 11.38 -18.37
CA MET A 62 -3.64 11.36 -19.84
C MET A 62 -5.08 11.71 -20.23
N LEU A 63 -5.26 12.60 -21.22
CA LEU A 63 -6.58 13.09 -21.63
C LEU A 63 -7.51 11.93 -22.03
N GLY A 64 -7.00 11.02 -22.88
CA GLY A 64 -7.71 9.83 -23.33
C GLY A 64 -7.79 8.78 -22.21
N PRO A 65 -9.00 8.36 -21.78
CA PRO A 65 -9.16 7.37 -20.71
C PRO A 65 -8.44 6.04 -20.97
N ALA A 66 -8.47 5.55 -22.22
CA ALA A 66 -7.81 4.31 -22.61
C ALA A 66 -6.27 4.38 -22.58
N LYS A 67 -5.68 5.59 -22.58
CA LYS A 67 -4.23 5.80 -22.48
C LYS A 67 -3.76 5.97 -21.03
N ARG A 68 -4.68 6.08 -20.07
CA ARG A 68 -4.32 6.17 -18.65
C ARG A 68 -3.85 4.82 -18.15
N ILE A 69 -2.79 4.83 -17.36
CA ILE A 69 -2.34 3.63 -16.68
C ILE A 69 -3.41 3.15 -15.69
N LYS A 70 -3.50 1.83 -15.50
CA LYS A 70 -4.43 1.22 -14.55
C LYS A 70 -4.05 1.60 -13.12
N VAL A 71 -5.04 1.69 -12.24
CA VAL A 71 -4.80 2.02 -10.82
C VAL A 71 -3.87 0.99 -10.13
N SER A 72 -3.93 -0.27 -10.53
CA SER A 72 -3.00 -1.31 -10.06
C SER A 72 -1.55 -0.95 -10.38
N THR A 73 -1.28 -0.52 -11.61
CA THR A 73 0.04 -0.04 -12.05
C THR A 73 0.47 1.20 -11.26
N VAL A 74 -0.44 2.15 -11.00
CA VAL A 74 -0.13 3.34 -10.19
C VAL A 74 0.39 2.96 -8.81
N VAL A 75 -0.29 2.03 -8.13
CA VAL A 75 0.12 1.58 -6.79
C VAL A 75 1.51 0.93 -6.82
N ASP A 76 1.82 0.16 -7.86
CA ASP A 76 3.14 -0.47 -8.01
C ASP A 76 4.26 0.54 -8.24
N GLU A 77 4.01 1.54 -9.07
CA GLU A 77 4.96 2.62 -9.35
C GLU A 77 5.19 3.49 -8.10
N LEU A 78 4.13 3.79 -7.33
CA LEU A 78 4.27 4.49 -6.06
C LEU A 78 5.12 3.70 -5.06
N ALA A 79 4.94 2.38 -4.97
CA ALA A 79 5.76 1.54 -4.10
C ALA A 79 7.26 1.63 -4.48
N LYS A 80 7.59 1.55 -5.77
CA LYS A 80 8.97 1.70 -6.26
C LYS A 80 9.57 3.05 -5.89
N LEU A 81 8.79 4.14 -6.01
CA LEU A 81 9.25 5.49 -5.66
C LEU A 81 9.54 5.63 -4.15
N THR A 82 8.81 4.91 -3.30
CA THR A 82 9.09 4.91 -1.86
C THR A 82 10.32 4.09 -1.47
N THR A 83 10.61 3.00 -2.19
CA THR A 83 11.80 2.18 -1.97
C THR A 83 13.05 2.84 -2.54
N GLY A 84 12.94 3.55 -3.67
CA GLY A 84 14.06 4.19 -4.36
C GLY A 84 14.54 5.51 -3.74
N SER A 85 13.82 6.09 -2.77
CA SER A 85 14.21 7.35 -2.11
C SER A 85 15.45 7.23 -1.21
N CYS A 86 16.08 6.06 -1.14
CA CYS A 86 17.33 5.83 -0.43
C CYS A 86 18.29 4.98 -1.29
N ALA A 87 18.82 5.52 -2.39
CA ALA A 87 19.99 4.95 -3.05
C ALA A 87 20.68 5.98 -3.97
N THR A 88 21.70 6.67 -3.43
CA THR A 88 22.89 6.94 -4.24
C THR A 88 23.57 5.58 -4.45
N THR A 89 23.98 5.33 -5.70
CA THR A 89 24.80 4.20 -6.15
C THR A 89 24.15 2.81 -6.13
N SER A 90 23.83 2.35 -7.34
CA SER A 90 24.15 1.03 -7.93
C SER A 90 24.20 -0.20 -7.01
N CYS A 91 23.53 -1.25 -7.51
CA CYS A 91 23.57 -2.65 -7.07
C CYS A 91 22.62 -3.01 -5.92
N GLN A 92 21.31 -3.02 -6.15
CA GLN A 92 20.37 -3.65 -5.21
C GLN A 92 19.34 -4.53 -5.92
N SER A 93 19.80 -5.68 -6.38
CA SER A 93 18.98 -6.90 -6.49
C SER A 93 19.04 -7.74 -5.21
N THR A 94 19.72 -7.24 -4.16
CA THR A 94 20.10 -8.01 -2.97
C THR A 94 19.34 -7.61 -1.70
N GLU A 95 18.83 -6.38 -1.57
CA GLU A 95 18.22 -5.91 -0.31
C GLU A 95 16.80 -6.44 -0.04
N LEU A 96 16.02 -6.80 -1.08
CA LEU A 96 14.75 -7.51 -0.87
C LEU A 96 14.99 -8.90 -0.26
N ALA A 97 16.12 -9.54 -0.61
CA ALA A 97 16.50 -10.83 -0.05
C ALA A 97 16.99 -10.72 1.41
N ASP A 98 17.68 -9.63 1.78
CA ASP A 98 18.15 -9.45 3.16
C ASP A 98 17.04 -9.10 4.16
N ARG A 99 15.99 -8.38 3.72
CA ARG A 99 14.82 -8.13 4.58
C ARG A 99 13.89 -9.35 4.70
N LEU A 100 13.90 -10.25 3.70
CA LEU A 100 13.24 -11.56 3.76
C LEU A 100 13.95 -12.53 4.71
N ARG A 101 15.27 -12.38 4.91
CA ARG A 101 16.07 -13.32 5.71
C ARG A 101 15.96 -13.16 7.23
N LEU A 102 15.64 -11.98 7.75
CA LEU A 102 15.63 -11.75 9.20
C LEU A 102 14.35 -12.18 9.93
N ASN A 103 13.25 -12.40 9.21
CA ASN A 103 11.98 -12.90 9.75
C ASN A 103 11.61 -14.25 9.10
N THR A 104 12.61 -15.14 8.96
CA THR A 104 12.36 -16.48 8.40
C THR A 104 11.53 -17.26 9.41
N MET A 105 10.23 -17.31 9.16
CA MET A 105 9.29 -18.12 9.91
C MET A 105 9.33 -19.54 9.35
N GLU A 106 9.67 -20.51 10.20
CA GLU A 106 9.64 -21.92 9.81
C GLU A 106 8.23 -22.31 9.35
N TRP A 107 8.14 -22.93 8.17
CA TRP A 107 6.86 -23.27 7.52
C TRP A 107 5.91 -24.03 8.46
N GLU A 108 6.46 -24.86 9.34
CA GLU A 108 5.72 -25.67 10.32
C GLU A 108 4.91 -24.83 11.32
N SER A 109 5.36 -23.59 11.61
CA SER A 109 4.67 -22.68 12.53
C SER A 109 3.57 -21.84 11.86
N VAL A 110 3.50 -21.84 10.52
CA VAL A 110 2.56 -21.02 9.73
C VAL A 110 1.10 -21.31 10.07
N PRO A 111 0.64 -22.58 10.19
CA PRO A 111 -0.75 -22.86 10.55
C PRO A 111 -1.11 -22.34 11.95
N GLU A 112 -0.19 -22.48 12.90
CA GLU A 112 -0.41 -22.07 14.29
C GLU A 112 -0.57 -20.55 14.40
N VAL A 113 0.26 -19.78 13.68
CA VAL A 113 0.18 -18.31 13.69
C VAL A 113 -1.11 -17.83 13.02
N ILE A 114 -1.52 -18.43 11.91
CA ILE A 114 -2.81 -18.11 11.27
C ILE A 114 -3.96 -18.36 12.25
N ALA A 115 -3.97 -19.51 12.91
CA ALA A 115 -5.00 -19.84 13.90
C ALA A 115 -4.98 -18.89 15.11
N ALA A 116 -3.80 -18.54 15.62
CA ALA A 116 -3.64 -17.61 16.74
C ALA A 116 -4.11 -16.20 16.36
N ALA A 117 -3.69 -15.66 15.22
CA ALA A 117 -4.05 -14.32 14.77
C ALA A 117 -5.57 -14.16 14.57
N ARG A 118 -6.24 -15.19 14.01
CA ARG A 118 -7.70 -15.23 13.88
C ARG A 118 -8.40 -15.20 15.23
N ARG A 119 -7.92 -15.98 16.20
CA ARG A 119 -8.50 -16.03 17.55
C ARG A 119 -8.41 -14.66 18.22
N SER A 120 -7.24 -14.02 18.16
CA SER A 120 -7.07 -12.68 18.72
C SER A 120 -7.94 -11.62 18.02
N LEU A 121 -8.17 -11.76 16.71
CA LEU A 121 -9.11 -10.88 16.00
C LEU A 121 -10.57 -11.08 16.47
N ALA A 122 -10.98 -12.33 16.71
CA ALA A 122 -12.32 -12.63 17.22
C ALA A 122 -12.54 -12.02 18.60
N GLU A 123 -11.56 -12.16 19.51
CA GLU A 123 -11.59 -11.56 20.86
C GLU A 123 -11.71 -10.02 20.82
N SER A 124 -11.07 -9.38 19.84
CA SER A 124 -11.14 -7.92 19.67
C SER A 124 -12.51 -7.40 19.21
N LYS A 125 -13.36 -8.27 18.64
CA LYS A 125 -14.69 -7.90 18.11
C LYS A 125 -15.72 -7.66 19.21
N ASP A 126 -15.55 -8.29 20.37
CA ASP A 126 -16.53 -8.26 21.46
C ASP A 126 -16.41 -7.02 22.37
N TYR A 127 -15.31 -6.26 22.28
CA TYR A 127 -15.01 -5.18 23.24
C TYR A 127 -15.36 -3.75 22.75
N VAL A 128 -15.82 -3.56 21.51
CA VAL A 128 -15.93 -2.22 20.92
C VAL A 128 -17.36 -1.88 20.50
N ALA A 129 -18.02 -0.99 21.26
CA ALA A 129 -19.32 -0.39 20.94
C ALA A 129 -19.34 0.46 19.65
N GLN A 130 -18.21 0.59 18.95
CA GLN A 130 -18.07 1.25 17.67
C GLN A 130 -17.24 0.36 16.75
N ALA A 131 -17.87 -0.26 15.76
CA ALA A 131 -17.25 -1.21 14.85
C ALA A 131 -15.99 -0.60 14.19
N ASP A 132 -14.81 -1.07 14.60
CA ASP A 132 -13.57 -0.73 13.93
C ASP A 132 -13.57 -1.48 12.59
N ALA A 133 -13.85 -0.76 11.51
CA ALA A 133 -13.92 -1.31 10.16
C ALA A 133 -12.62 -1.98 9.69
N VAL A 134 -11.49 -1.79 10.40
CA VAL A 134 -10.21 -2.44 10.10
C VAL A 134 -10.17 -3.90 10.59
N ILE A 135 -10.87 -4.24 11.68
CA ILE A 135 -10.92 -5.61 12.19
C ILE A 135 -11.47 -6.59 11.14
N PRO A 136 -12.64 -6.37 10.50
CA PRO A 136 -13.13 -7.28 9.47
C PRO A 136 -12.24 -7.31 8.23
N LEU A 137 -11.54 -6.23 7.89
CA LEU A 137 -10.56 -6.23 6.79
C LEU A 137 -9.39 -7.18 7.07
N PHE A 138 -8.83 -7.15 8.29
CA PHE A 138 -7.81 -8.14 8.68
C PHE A 138 -8.39 -9.56 8.78
N GLY A 139 -9.66 -9.72 9.18
CA GLY A 139 -10.33 -11.02 9.18
C GLY A 139 -10.33 -11.66 7.78
N SER A 140 -10.73 -10.88 6.76
CA SER A 140 -10.68 -11.33 5.37
C SER A 140 -9.27 -11.67 4.89
N LEU A 141 -8.24 -10.93 5.34
CA LEU A 141 -6.84 -11.24 5.00
C LEU A 141 -6.44 -12.62 5.52
N TRP A 142 -6.74 -12.90 6.78
CA TRP A 142 -6.38 -14.16 7.44
C TRP A 142 -7.15 -15.35 6.87
N GLU A 143 -8.40 -15.16 6.45
CA GLU A 143 -9.16 -16.17 5.70
C GLU A 143 -8.50 -16.50 4.35
N GLN A 144 -8.03 -15.48 3.62
CA GLN A 144 -7.32 -15.72 2.36
C GLN A 144 -5.95 -16.40 2.56
N LEU A 145 -5.20 -16.01 3.59
CA LEU A 145 -3.93 -16.66 3.92
C LEU A 145 -4.13 -18.14 4.25
N GLU A 146 -5.15 -18.48 5.04
CA GLU A 146 -5.51 -19.88 5.34
C GLU A 146 -5.87 -20.66 4.06
N GLN A 147 -6.67 -20.08 3.16
CA GLN A 147 -7.01 -20.72 1.89
C GLN A 147 -5.77 -20.97 1.03
N VAL A 148 -4.84 -20.02 0.96
CA VAL A 148 -3.60 -20.17 0.19
C VAL A 148 -2.68 -21.19 0.84
N GLN A 149 -2.56 -21.20 2.17
CA GLN A 149 -1.79 -22.20 2.90
C GLN A 149 -2.25 -23.62 2.56
N ASN A 150 -3.56 -23.86 2.55
CA ASN A 150 -4.14 -25.17 2.24
C ASN A 150 -3.89 -25.63 0.79
N ARG A 151 -3.43 -24.73 -0.09
CA ARG A 151 -3.03 -25.04 -1.47
C ARG A 151 -1.53 -25.28 -1.63
N ILE A 152 -0.72 -24.92 -0.63
CA ILE A 152 0.74 -25.10 -0.67
C ILE A 152 1.08 -26.49 -0.12
N ASP A 153 1.28 -27.43 -1.04
CA ASP A 153 1.69 -28.80 -0.71
C ASP A 153 3.20 -28.97 -0.43
N THR A 154 3.59 -30.17 0.02
CA THR A 154 4.97 -30.63 0.21
C THR A 154 5.83 -30.57 -1.06
N HIS A 155 5.22 -30.42 -2.24
CA HIS A 155 5.91 -30.31 -3.54
C HIS A 155 6.26 -28.88 -3.98
N HIS A 156 5.82 -27.83 -3.28
CA HIS A 156 6.23 -26.46 -3.60
C HIS A 156 7.70 -26.22 -3.25
N SER A 157 8.35 -25.36 -4.03
CA SER A 157 9.74 -24.92 -3.79
C SER A 157 9.88 -24.32 -2.39
N ASP A 158 11.01 -24.59 -1.71
CA ASP A 158 11.32 -23.97 -0.42
C ASP A 158 11.26 -22.44 -0.49
N ALA A 159 11.66 -21.85 -1.62
CA ALA A 159 11.53 -20.41 -1.85
C ALA A 159 10.07 -19.92 -1.81
N CYS A 160 9.12 -20.72 -2.28
CA CYS A 160 7.69 -20.40 -2.22
C CYS A 160 7.18 -20.42 -0.78
N ARG A 161 7.56 -21.44 0.00
CA ARG A 161 7.23 -21.53 1.43
C ARG A 161 7.82 -20.38 2.24
N THR A 162 9.08 -20.04 2.00
CA THR A 162 9.74 -18.91 2.66
C THR A 162 9.03 -17.60 2.32
N ALA A 163 8.73 -17.35 1.05
CA ALA A 163 8.03 -16.13 0.63
C ALA A 163 6.63 -16.02 1.26
N PHE A 164 5.89 -17.13 1.33
CA PHE A 164 4.60 -17.17 2.02
C PHE A 164 4.74 -16.96 3.54
N GLY A 165 5.71 -17.62 4.17
CA GLY A 165 6.00 -17.46 5.60
C GLY A 165 6.31 -16.01 5.95
N SER A 166 7.08 -15.30 5.12
CA SER A 166 7.34 -13.87 5.30
C SER A 166 6.05 -13.02 5.22
N LEU A 167 5.13 -13.32 4.29
CA LEU A 167 3.83 -12.64 4.21
C LEU A 167 2.99 -12.85 5.47
N VAL A 168 2.98 -14.08 5.99
CA VAL A 168 2.27 -14.43 7.24
C VAL A 168 2.89 -13.71 8.44
N ALA A 169 4.22 -13.68 8.55
CA ALA A 169 4.91 -12.96 9.62
C ALA A 169 4.65 -11.44 9.58
N ASP A 170 4.62 -10.85 8.39
CA ASP A 170 4.29 -9.42 8.21
C ASP A 170 2.82 -9.12 8.57
N ALA A 171 1.91 -10.05 8.23
CA ALA A 171 0.50 -9.96 8.60
C ALA A 171 0.29 -10.09 10.12
N ASP A 172 0.99 -11.01 10.78
CA ASP A 172 0.96 -11.21 12.23
C ASP A 172 1.48 -9.97 12.96
N THR A 173 2.65 -9.47 12.55
CA THR A 173 3.24 -8.23 13.08
C THR A 173 2.27 -7.05 12.93
N SER A 174 1.59 -6.95 11.79
CA SER A 174 0.62 -5.89 11.53
C SER A 174 -0.65 -6.04 12.37
N THR A 175 -1.07 -7.28 12.64
CA THR A 175 -2.23 -7.61 13.48
C THR A 175 -1.97 -7.28 14.95
N LYS A 176 -0.78 -7.62 15.47
CA LYS A 176 -0.36 -7.22 16.82
C LYS A 176 -0.35 -5.69 16.99
N LYS A 177 0.21 -4.98 16.00
CA LYS A 177 0.19 -3.50 15.96
C LYS A 177 -1.22 -2.91 15.91
N LEU A 178 -2.20 -3.62 15.34
CA LEU A 178 -3.60 -3.19 15.33
C LEU A 178 -4.21 -3.29 16.74
N GLN A 179 -3.89 -4.34 17.48
CA GLN A 179 -4.36 -4.52 18.86
C GLN A 179 -3.78 -3.46 19.79
N ASP A 180 -2.49 -3.12 19.61
CA ASP A 180 -1.80 -2.09 20.41
C ASP A 180 -2.05 -0.65 19.93
N ARG A 181 -2.96 -0.46 18.96
CA ARG A 181 -3.09 0.81 18.24
C ARG A 181 -3.74 1.89 19.11
N LYS A 182 -3.07 3.05 19.22
CA LYS A 182 -3.71 4.28 19.71
C LYS A 182 -4.91 4.64 18.83
N ARG A 183 -6.05 5.04 19.40
CA ARG A 183 -7.23 5.49 18.64
C ARG A 183 -6.99 6.89 18.06
N SER A 184 -6.35 6.95 16.89
CA SER A 184 -6.17 8.20 16.13
C SER A 184 -6.48 7.97 14.65
N LEU A 185 -6.84 9.04 13.94
CA LEU A 185 -7.12 8.96 12.50
C LEU A 185 -5.88 8.52 11.71
N ILE A 186 -4.71 8.97 12.14
CA ILE A 186 -3.42 8.63 11.50
C ILE A 186 -3.15 7.13 11.65
N SER A 187 -3.27 6.60 12.86
CA SER A 187 -3.04 5.17 13.11
C SER A 187 -4.07 4.29 12.39
N LEU A 188 -5.33 4.74 12.33
CA LEU A 188 -6.39 4.08 11.55
C LEU A 188 -6.02 4.01 10.06
N ALA A 189 -5.62 5.14 9.47
CA ALA A 189 -5.20 5.19 8.07
C ALA A 189 -3.99 4.30 7.82
N GLU A 190 -2.96 4.36 8.67
CA GLU A 190 -1.76 3.52 8.54
C GLU A 190 -2.08 2.03 8.58
N THR A 191 -2.88 1.60 9.56
CA THR A 191 -3.26 0.18 9.69
C THR A 191 -4.13 -0.30 8.53
N THR A 192 -5.05 0.52 8.05
CA THR A 192 -5.86 0.23 6.87
C THR A 192 -4.98 0.09 5.62
N MET A 193 -4.05 1.03 5.40
CA MET A 193 -3.13 0.98 4.26
C MET A 193 -2.22 -0.26 4.31
N ARG A 194 -1.71 -0.63 5.50
CA ARG A 194 -0.93 -1.87 5.68
C ARG A 194 -1.74 -3.12 5.32
N CYS A 195 -3.00 -3.18 5.74
CA CYS A 195 -3.89 -4.30 5.40
C CYS A 195 -4.09 -4.45 3.88
N HIS A 196 -4.32 -3.34 3.17
CA HIS A 196 -4.46 -3.37 1.71
C HIS A 196 -3.15 -3.74 1.01
N ALA A 197 -2.01 -3.28 1.52
CA ALA A 197 -0.70 -3.67 0.99
C ALA A 197 -0.47 -5.19 1.12
N LEU A 198 -0.84 -5.79 2.26
CA LEU A 198 -0.75 -7.23 2.48
C LEU A 198 -1.67 -8.02 1.55
N HIS A 199 -2.93 -7.61 1.38
CA HIS A 199 -3.83 -8.24 0.39
C HIS A 199 -3.27 -8.18 -1.03
N ARG A 200 -2.69 -7.02 -1.42
CA ARG A 200 -2.04 -6.87 -2.73
C ARG A 200 -0.84 -7.79 -2.87
N ALA A 201 -0.01 -7.89 -1.83
CA ALA A 201 1.16 -8.77 -1.84
C ALA A 201 0.75 -10.25 -1.94
N LEU A 202 -0.28 -10.67 -1.21
CA LEU A 202 -0.86 -12.01 -1.30
C LEU A 202 -1.42 -12.29 -2.70
N THR A 203 -2.14 -11.33 -3.29
CA THR A 203 -2.66 -11.46 -4.67
C THR A 203 -1.53 -11.70 -5.65
N LYS A 204 -0.45 -10.91 -5.59
CA LYS A 204 0.73 -11.07 -6.45
C LYS A 204 1.45 -12.38 -6.22
N PHE A 205 1.55 -12.82 -4.96
CA PHE A 205 2.11 -14.13 -4.63
C PHE A 205 1.30 -15.22 -5.32
N CYS A 206 -0.03 -15.17 -5.23
CA CYS A 206 -0.89 -16.13 -5.88
C CYS A 206 -0.75 -16.12 -7.41
N GLU A 207 -0.67 -14.93 -8.02
CA GLU A 207 -0.42 -14.77 -9.46
C GLU A 207 0.91 -15.40 -9.88
N ALA A 208 1.97 -15.23 -9.08
CA ALA A 208 3.30 -15.74 -9.41
C ALA A 208 3.46 -17.26 -9.20
N GLN A 209 2.66 -17.86 -8.32
CA GLN A 209 2.82 -19.26 -7.91
C GLN A 209 1.73 -20.21 -8.47
N PHE A 210 0.55 -19.69 -8.81
CA PHE A 210 -0.61 -20.54 -9.16
C PHE A 210 -1.26 -20.21 -10.51
N ILE A 211 -0.77 -19.22 -11.26
CA ILE A 211 -1.26 -18.92 -12.61
C ILE A 211 -0.25 -19.47 -13.62
N GLU A 212 -0.64 -20.54 -14.32
CA GLU A 212 -0.04 -21.02 -15.58
C GLU A 212 -0.45 -20.12 -16.76
#